data_AF-A0A947IHW7-F1
#
_entry.id   AF-A0A947IHW7-F1
#
_cell.length_a   1.000
_cell.length_b   1.000
_cell.length_c   1.000
_cell.angle_alpha   90.00
_cell.angle_beta   90.00
_cell.angle_gamma   90.00
#
_symmetry.space_group_name_H-M   'P 1'
#
loop_
_entity.id
_entity.type
_entity.pdbx_description
1 polymer ?
#
loop_
_entity_poly.entity_id
_entity_poly.type
_entity_poly.pdbx_seq_one_letter_code
_entity_poly.pdbx_strand_id
1 'polypeptide(L)'
;MYVPQIAILWAHFRRPALALAITGLVVVLGLLLRLEGRLVAAIATLVGLLTSAFTGLAGLVILVPWIGPLVIKALSIPFLWLMNGAGYFTAIFLMHKGHSRSVVDSRVLTYVLLIGIMAGYIIGKLI
;
A
#
# COMPACT_ATOMS: atom_id res chain seq x y z
N MET A 1 18.17 -36.42 -9.92
CA MET A 1 18.01 -35.73 -8.62
C MET A 1 16.51 -35.65 -8.34
N TYR A 2 15.96 -36.48 -7.45
CA TYR A 2 14.53 -36.46 -7.13
C TYR A 2 14.25 -35.23 -6.25
N VAL A 3 13.62 -34.20 -6.81
CA VAL A 3 13.12 -33.08 -6.01
C VAL A 3 11.79 -33.52 -5.41
N PRO A 4 11.64 -33.57 -4.07
CA PRO A 4 10.39 -33.98 -3.45
C PRO A 4 9.26 -33.03 -3.87
N GLN A 5 8.10 -33.57 -4.25
CA GLN A 5 6.97 -32.77 -4.73
C GLN A 5 6.51 -31.70 -3.71
N ILE A 6 6.72 -31.96 -2.42
CA ILE A 6 6.49 -31.02 -1.31
C ILE A 6 7.33 -29.73 -1.46
N ALA A 7 8.58 -29.83 -1.92
CA ALA A 7 9.45 -28.66 -2.10
C ALA A 7 8.97 -27.77 -3.26
N ILE A 8 8.40 -28.36 -4.30
CA ILE A 8 7.84 -27.62 -5.46
C ILE A 8 6.55 -26.90 -5.04
N LEU A 9 5.67 -27.59 -4.31
CA LEU A 9 4.44 -27.00 -3.77
C LEU A 9 4.74 -25.82 -2.84
N TRP A 10 5.70 -25.99 -1.91
CA TRP A 10 6.12 -24.92 -1.02
C TRP A 10 6.70 -23.71 -1.76
N ALA A 11 7.53 -23.96 -2.78
CA ALA A 11 8.13 -22.89 -3.56
C ALA A 11 7.08 -22.02 -4.26
N HIS A 12 5.97 -22.62 -4.71
CA HIS A 12 4.89 -21.90 -5.39
C HIS A 12 3.93 -21.20 -4.41
N PHE A 13 3.57 -21.87 -3.31
CA PHE A 13 2.54 -21.36 -2.39
C PHE A 13 3.04 -20.41 -1.30
N ARG A 14 4.35 -20.25 -1.08
CA ARG A 14 4.87 -19.40 0.00
C ARG A 14 4.40 -17.94 -0.08
N ARG A 15 4.34 -17.35 -1.27
CA ARG A 15 3.95 -15.95 -1.48
C ARG A 15 2.46 -15.71 -1.24
N PRO A 16 1.52 -16.47 -1.84
CA PRO A 16 0.10 -16.31 -1.53
C PRO A 16 -0.23 -16.67 -0.09
N ALA A 17 0.45 -17.66 0.51
CA ALA A 17 0.27 -18.00 1.92
C ALA A 17 0.64 -16.83 2.84
N LEU A 18 1.76 -16.14 2.59
CA LEU A 18 2.15 -14.94 3.34
C LEU A 18 1.13 -13.80 3.18
N ALA A 19 0.64 -13.55 1.97
CA ALA A 19 -0.37 -12.52 1.72
C ALA A 19 -1.70 -12.79 2.45
N LEU A 20 -2.13 -14.05 2.48
CA LEU A 20 -3.31 -14.49 3.23
C LEU A 20 -3.08 -14.39 4.75
N ALA A 21 -1.89 -14.76 5.24
CA ALA A 21 -1.53 -14.63 6.65
C ALA A 21 -1.55 -13.17 7.11
N ILE A 22 -0.99 -12.25 6.33
CA ILE A 22 -1.00 -10.81 6.61
C ILE A 22 -2.43 -10.27 6.62
N THR A 23 -3.23 -10.60 5.59
CA THR A 23 -4.63 -10.17 5.52
C THR A 23 -5.43 -10.69 6.71
N GLY A 24 -5.27 -11.97 7.06
CA GLY A 24 -5.90 -12.58 8.23
C GLY A 24 -5.50 -11.89 9.53
N LEU A 25 -4.22 -11.55 9.70
CA LEU A 25 -3.72 -10.81 10.85
C LEU A 25 -4.40 -9.44 10.98
N VAL A 26 -4.51 -8.68 9.88
CA VAL A 26 -5.16 -7.37 9.89
C VAL A 26 -6.65 -7.48 10.27
N VAL A 27 -7.35 -8.49 9.75
CA VAL A 27 -8.76 -8.73 10.11
C VAL A 27 -8.89 -9.07 11.59
N VAL A 28 -8.05 -9.97 12.12
CA VAL A 28 -8.06 -10.34 13.54
C VAL A 28 -7.76 -9.13 14.43
N LEU A 29 -6.77 -8.31 14.08
CA LEU A 29 -6.48 -7.07 14.80
C LEU A 29 -7.66 -6.10 14.79
N GLY A 30 -8.33 -5.95 13.65
CA GLY A 30 -9.54 -5.10 13.56
C GLY A 30 -10.65 -5.57 14.49
N LEU A 31 -10.87 -6.89 14.57
CA LEU A 31 -11.86 -7.48 15.48
C LEU A 31 -11.44 -7.35 16.95
N LEU A 32 -10.16 -7.53 17.28
CA LEU A 32 -9.62 -7.32 18.64
C LEU A 32 -9.77 -5.87 19.11
N LEU A 33 -9.62 -4.91 18.20
CA LEU A 33 -9.88 -3.49 18.44
C LEU A 33 -11.37 -3.14 18.51
N ARG A 34 -12.26 -4.14 18.48
CA ARG A 34 -13.72 -4.02 18.52
C ARG A 34 -14.31 -3.20 17.36
N LEU A 35 -13.64 -3.20 16.21
CA LEU A 35 -14.23 -2.64 14.99
C LEU A 35 -15.43 -3.48 14.55
N GLU A 36 -16.45 -2.83 13.99
CA GLU A 36 -17.61 -3.54 13.46
C GLU A 36 -17.18 -4.49 12.34
N GLY A 37 -17.60 -5.76 12.41
CA GLY A 37 -17.21 -6.77 11.43
C GLY A 37 -17.56 -6.40 9.98
N ARG A 38 -18.66 -5.66 9.79
CA ARG A 38 -19.05 -5.12 8.48
C ARG A 38 -18.07 -4.08 7.95
N LEU A 39 -17.56 -3.20 8.83
CA LEU A 39 -16.55 -2.21 8.48
C LEU A 39 -15.22 -2.90 8.13
N VAL A 40 -14.79 -3.87 8.94
CA VAL A 40 -13.56 -4.64 8.68
C VAL A 40 -13.66 -5.37 7.34
N ALA A 41 -14.79 -6.03 7.06
CA ALA A 41 -15.02 -6.70 5.78
C ALA A 41 -15.05 -5.72 4.60
N ALA A 42 -15.68 -4.55 4.76
CA ALA A 42 -15.72 -3.51 3.74
C ALA A 42 -14.30 -2.98 3.42
N ILE A 43 -13.50 -2.68 4.45
CA ILE A 43 -12.12 -2.22 4.29
C ILE A 43 -11.27 -3.30 3.63
N ALA A 44 -11.36 -4.55 4.09
CA ALA A 44 -10.60 -5.66 3.51
C ALA A 44 -10.95 -5.89 2.03
N THR A 45 -12.25 -5.83 1.69
CA THR A 45 -12.72 -5.96 0.31
C THR A 45 -12.24 -4.79 -0.55
N LEU A 46 -12.32 -3.57 -0.04
CA LEU A 46 -11.86 -2.37 -0.73
C LEU A 46 -10.35 -2.46 -1.02
N VAL A 47 -9.55 -2.87 -0.04
CA VAL A 47 -8.11 -3.08 -0.20
C VAL A 47 -7.85 -4.14 -1.26
N GLY A 48 -8.52 -5.29 -1.22
CA GLY A 48 -8.36 -6.35 -2.20
C GLY A 48 -8.73 -5.91 -3.63
N LEU A 49 -9.83 -5.17 -3.79
CA LEU A 49 -10.25 -4.61 -5.07
C LEU A 49 -9.23 -3.61 -5.60
N LEU A 50 -8.73 -2.73 -4.73
CA LEU A 50 -7.74 -1.73 -5.09
C LEU A 50 -6.40 -2.37 -5.49
N THR A 51 -5.92 -3.37 -4.74
CA THR A 51 -4.73 -4.15 -5.09
C THR A 51 -4.90 -4.81 -6.46
N SER A 52 -6.05 -5.45 -6.72
CA SER A 52 -6.33 -6.10 -7.99
C SER A 52 -6.33 -5.11 -9.17
N ALA A 53 -6.92 -3.93 -8.97
CA ALA A 53 -6.89 -2.86 -9.97
C ALA A 53 -5.47 -2.39 -10.27
N PHE A 54 -4.65 -2.14 -9.23
CA PHE A 54 -3.25 -1.76 -9.42
C PHE A 54 -2.41 -2.85 -10.06
N THR A 55 -2.63 -4.13 -9.72
CA THR A 55 -1.96 -5.26 -10.39
C THR A 55 -2.33 -5.33 -11.87
N GLY A 56 -3.61 -5.12 -12.21
CA GLY A 56 -4.07 -5.04 -13.60
C GLY A 56 -3.38 -3.90 -14.36
N LEU A 57 -3.37 -2.69 -13.80
CA LEU A 57 -2.70 -1.54 -14.39
C LEU A 57 -1.19 -1.77 -14.55
N ALA A 58 -0.52 -2.31 -13.53
CA ALA A 58 0.90 -2.64 -13.60
C ALA A 58 1.17 -3.69 -14.70
N GLY A 59 0.30 -4.68 -14.85
CA GLY A 59 0.35 -5.65 -15.95
C GLY A 59 0.29 -4.97 -17.31
N LEU A 60 -0.66 -4.04 -17.51
CA LEU A 60 -0.77 -3.28 -18.76
C LEU A 60 0.48 -2.45 -19.06
N VAL A 61 1.07 -1.85 -18.03
CA VAL A 61 2.30 -1.06 -18.14
C VAL A 61 3.49 -1.93 -18.55
N ILE A 62 3.62 -3.15 -17.98
CA ILE A 62 4.70 -4.09 -18.30
C ILE A 62 4.61 -4.61 -19.74
N LEU A 63 3.40 -4.71 -20.32
CA LEU A 63 3.22 -5.10 -21.73
C LEU A 63 3.93 -4.17 -22.70
N VAL A 64 4.26 -2.93 -22.30
CA VAL A 64 5.01 -1.98 -23.11
C VAL A 64 6.46 -1.88 -22.61
N PRO A 65 7.40 -2.66 -23.18
CA PRO A 65 8.73 -2.92 -22.59
C PRO A 65 9.65 -1.69 -22.41
N TRP A 66 9.31 -0.54 -22.99
CA TRP A 66 10.06 0.71 -22.86
C TRP A 66 9.27 1.83 -22.16
N ILE A 67 8.05 2.08 -22.64
CA ILE A 67 7.19 3.14 -22.10
C ILE A 67 6.77 2.80 -20.68
N GLY A 68 6.53 1.52 -20.37
CA GLY A 68 6.07 1.10 -19.06
C GLY A 68 6.99 1.53 -17.91
N PRO A 69 8.27 1.11 -17.92
CA PRO A 69 9.23 1.54 -16.91
C PRO A 69 9.44 3.07 -16.86
N LEU A 70 9.36 3.75 -17.99
CA LEU A 70 9.48 5.22 -18.06
C LEU A 70 8.30 5.91 -17.38
N VAL A 71 7.07 5.45 -17.64
CA VAL A 71 5.84 5.98 -17.03
C VAL A 71 5.87 5.78 -15.51
N ILE A 72 6.28 4.60 -15.02
CA ILE A 72 6.39 4.36 -13.58
C ILE A 72 7.35 5.36 -12.93
N LYS A 73 8.55 5.56 -13.52
CA LYS A 73 9.55 6.50 -12.99
C LYS A 73 9.05 7.95 -13.06
N ALA A 74 8.43 8.32 -14.17
CA ALA A 74 7.92 9.66 -14.41
C ALA A 74 6.74 10.02 -13.49
N LEU A 75 5.89 9.06 -13.12
CA LEU A 75 4.76 9.30 -12.22
C LEU A 75 5.14 9.20 -10.74
N SER A 76 6.02 8.27 -10.37
CA SER A 76 6.29 7.98 -8.95
C SER A 76 6.92 9.17 -8.22
N ILE A 77 7.90 9.85 -8.83
CA ILE A 77 8.61 10.96 -8.17
C ILE A 77 7.67 12.18 -7.99
N PRO A 78 7.00 12.68 -9.04
CA PRO A 78 6.06 13.80 -8.88
C PRO A 78 4.89 13.45 -7.96
N PHE A 79 4.39 12.21 -7.98
CA PHE A 79 3.32 11.81 -7.08
C PHE A 79 3.73 11.94 -5.60
N LEU A 80 4.94 11.50 -5.24
CA LEU A 80 5.47 11.67 -3.88
C LEU A 80 5.61 13.13 -3.48
N TRP A 81 6.09 13.98 -4.40
CA TRP A 81 6.20 15.41 -4.17
C TRP A 81 4.84 16.10 -4.05
N LEU A 82 3.85 15.70 -4.86
CA LEU A 82 2.48 16.21 -4.79
C LEU A 82 1.82 15.85 -3.46
N MET A 83 1.97 14.61 -3.01
CA MET A 83 1.44 14.17 -1.71
C MET A 83 2.08 14.93 -0.56
N ASN A 84 3.41 15.12 -0.62
CA ASN A 84 4.13 15.89 0.39
C ASN A 84 3.70 17.37 0.37
N GLY A 85 3.62 17.97 -0.82
CA GLY A 85 3.15 19.33 -1.04
C GLY A 85 1.72 19.55 -0.57
N ALA A 86 0.81 18.59 -0.79
CA ALA A 86 -0.56 18.63 -0.26
C ALA A 86 -0.57 18.63 1.28
N GLY A 87 0.33 17.87 1.92
CA GLY A 87 0.54 17.92 3.36
C GLY A 87 1.02 19.29 3.87
N TYR A 88 1.91 19.96 3.14
CA TYR A 88 2.32 21.34 3.45
C TYR A 88 1.20 22.34 3.22
N PHE A 89 0.46 22.21 2.11
CA PHE A 89 -0.64 23.09 1.77
C PHE A 89 -1.76 23.03 2.82
N THR A 90 -2.17 21.82 3.20
CA THR A 90 -3.17 21.61 4.25
C THR A 90 -2.68 22.13 5.61
N ALA A 91 -1.40 21.91 5.95
CA ALA A 91 -0.82 22.48 7.17
C ALA A 91 -0.86 24.01 7.18
N ILE A 92 -0.45 24.69 6.10
CA ILE A 92 -0.50 26.15 6.00
C ILE A 92 -1.96 26.64 6.11
N PHE A 93 -2.89 25.99 5.42
CA PHE A 93 -4.31 26.33 5.47
C PHE A 93 -4.89 26.19 6.89
N LEU A 94 -4.50 25.15 7.63
CA LEU A 94 -4.93 24.94 9.02
C LEU A 94 -4.29 25.92 10.00
N MET A 95 -3.03 26.32 9.78
CA MET A 95 -2.37 27.38 10.54
C MET A 95 -3.11 28.71 10.40
N HIS A 96 -3.53 29.07 9.18
CA HIS A 96 -4.32 30.28 8.94
C HIS A 96 -5.66 30.27 9.69
N LYS A 97 -6.23 29.09 9.93
CA LYS A 97 -7.45 28.93 10.74
C LYS A 97 -7.19 28.82 12.24
N GLY A 98 -5.95 28.93 12.72
CA GLY A 98 -5.59 28.79 14.14
C GLY A 98 -5.65 27.36 14.70
N HIS A 99 -5.73 26.33 13.85
CA HIS A 99 -5.88 24.94 14.27
C HIS A 99 -4.53 24.23 14.45
N SER A 100 -3.72 24.65 15.43
CA SER A 100 -2.35 24.15 15.62
C SER A 100 -2.27 22.63 15.86
N ARG A 101 -3.28 22.01 16.48
CA ARG A 101 -3.30 20.56 16.72
C ARG A 101 -3.53 19.78 15.42
N SER A 102 -4.47 20.24 14.59
CA SER A 102 -4.79 19.63 13.29
C SER A 102 -3.65 19.77 12.27
N VAL A 103 -2.77 20.75 12.44
CA VAL A 103 -1.53 20.85 11.66
C VAL A 103 -0.63 19.66 11.93
N VAL A 104 -0.47 19.25 13.19
CA VAL A 104 0.34 18.08 13.55
C VAL A 104 -0.30 16.82 12.97
N ASP A 105 -1.61 16.68 13.09
CA ASP A 105 -2.34 15.52 12.55
C ASP A 105 -2.17 15.39 11.02
N SER A 106 -2.20 16.51 10.28
CA SER A 106 -1.97 16.49 8.83
C SER A 106 -0.54 16.09 8.46
N ARG A 107 0.45 16.45 9.30
CA ARG A 107 1.84 16.00 9.14
C ARG A 107 1.99 14.53 9.42
N VAL A 108 1.43 14.06 10.54
CA VAL A 108 1.45 12.64 10.91
C VAL A 108 0.82 11.80 9.80
N LEU A 109 -0.32 12.21 9.25
CA LEU A 109 -0.96 11.52 8.14
C LEU A 109 -0.05 11.45 6.91
N THR A 110 0.59 12.57 6.54
CA THR A 110 1.52 12.62 5.41
C THR A 110 2.73 11.72 5.64
N TYR A 111 3.30 11.71 6.85
CA TYR A 111 4.43 10.86 7.18
C TYR A 111 4.07 9.39 7.21
N VAL A 112 2.93 9.02 7.80
CA VAL A 112 2.41 7.63 7.78
C VAL A 112 2.24 7.15 6.35
N LEU A 113 1.68 7.99 5.46
CA LEU A 113 1.53 7.65 4.05
C LEU A 113 2.87 7.46 3.34
N LEU A 114 3.81 8.40 3.51
CA LEU A 114 5.13 8.32 2.86
C LEU A 114 5.95 7.11 3.36
N ILE A 115 5.94 6.86 4.67
CA ILE A 115 6.59 5.68 5.26
C ILE A 115 5.93 4.41 4.74
N GLY A 116 4.59 4.37 4.66
CA GLY A 116 3.86 3.24 4.10
C GLY A 116 4.24 2.94 2.65
N ILE A 117 4.32 3.98 1.80
CA ILE A 117 4.75 3.84 0.39
C ILE A 117 6.21 3.37 0.31
N MET A 118 7.11 3.92 1.13
CA MET A 118 8.51 3.50 1.19
C MET A 118 8.65 2.04 1.64
N ALA A 119 7.96 1.64 2.71
CA ALA A 119 7.94 0.27 3.19
C ALA A 119 7.40 -0.69 2.12
N GLY A 120 6.31 -0.31 1.45
CA GLY A 120 5.74 -1.06 0.33
C GLY A 120 6.72 -1.24 -0.82
N TYR A 121 7.46 -0.18 -1.20
CA TYR A 121 8.49 -0.26 -2.24
C TYR A 121 9.64 -1.20 -1.85
N ILE A 122 10.13 -1.10 -0.61
CA ILE A 122 11.21 -1.95 -0.10
C ILE A 122 10.76 -3.41 -0.10
N ILE A 123 9.60 -3.72 0.49
CA ILE A 123 9.05 -5.07 0.56
C ILE A 123 8.80 -5.62 -0.85
N GLY A 124 8.21 -4.82 -1.75
CA GLY A 124 7.95 -5.22 -3.13
C GLY A 124 9.21 -5.52 -3.94
N LYS A 125 10.34 -4.89 -3.61
CA LYS A 125 11.64 -5.19 -4.23
C LYS A 125 12.30 -6.44 -3.65
N LEU A 126 12.00 -6.79 -2.40
CA LEU A 126 12.58 -7.93 -1.69
C LEU A 126 11.89 -9.26 -2.00
N ILE A 127 10.59 -9.24 -2.33
CA ILE A 127 9.77 -10.44 -2.62
C ILE A 127 9.92 -10.87 -4.06
#